data_AF-A0A8S9FCQ6-F1
#
_entry.id   AF-A0A8S9FCQ6-F1
#
_cell.length_a   1.000
_cell.length_b   1.000
_cell.length_c   1.000
_cell.angle_alpha   90.00
_cell.angle_beta   90.00
_cell.angle_gamma   90.00
#
_symmetry.space_group_name_H-M   'P 1'
#
loop_
_entity.id
_entity.type
_entity.pdbx_description
1 polymer ?
#
loop_
_entity_poly.entity_id
_entity_poly.type
_entity_poly.pdbx_seq_one_letter_code
_entity_poly.pdbx_strand_id
1 'polypeptide(L)' 'MVLTTEDGMMISGSFASNQVFTPLHAEFQALLWAIKSSIQLDHSSMTFERDFLQLVNLVEEDEEDN' A
#
# COMPACT_ATOMS: atom_id res chain seq x y z
N MET A 1 -11.06 0.55 7.33
CA MET A 1 -11.85 1.74 6.96
C MET A 1 -12.47 1.44 5.61
N VAL A 2 -13.79 1.54 5.48
CA VAL A 2 -14.48 1.39 4.18
C VAL A 2 -15.01 2.76 3.83
N LEU A 3 -14.55 3.31 2.70
CA LEU A 3 -15.02 4.57 2.16
C LEU A 3 -15.93 4.28 0.97
N THR A 4 -17.10 4.90 0.96
CA THR A 4 -18.03 4.83 -0.16
C THR A 4 -17.93 6.15 -0.90
N THR A 5 -17.53 6.12 -2.16
CA THR A 5 -17.46 7.31 -3.01
C THR A 5 -18.85 7.66 -3.56
N GLU A 6 -19.04 8.89 -4.04
CA GLU A 6 -20.34 9.42 -4.50
C GLU A 6 -20.94 8.62 -5.68
N ASP A 7 -20.08 7.96 -6.45
CA ASP A 7 -20.36 7.03 -7.54
C ASP A 7 -20.71 5.60 -7.07
N GLY A 8 -20.79 5.37 -5.76
CA GLY A 8 -21.17 4.10 -5.15
C GLY A 8 -20.03 3.06 -5.11
N MET A 9 -18.82 3.44 -5.52
CA MET A 9 -17.65 2.58 -5.45
C MET A 9 -17.23 2.40 -3.98
N MET A 10 -17.12 1.15 -3.54
CA MET A 10 -16.62 0.83 -2.21
C MET A 10 -15.10 0.67 -2.26
N ILE A 11 -14.41 1.62 -1.64
CA ILE A 11 -12.97 1.57 -1.44
C ILE A 11 -12.71 1.01 -0.04
N SER A 12 -12.29 -0.25 0.00
CA SER A 12 -11.83 -0.89 1.24
C SER A 12 -10.39 -0.48 1.51
N GLY A 13 -10.17 0.31 2.56
CA GLY A 13 -8.83 0.63 3.06
C GLY A 13 -8.21 -0.54 3.83
N SER A 14 -6.87 -0.50 3.98
CA SER A 14 -6.04 -1.58 4.55
C SER A 14 -6.61 -2.24 5.82
N PHE A 15 -7.19 -1.47 6.75
CA PHE A 15 -7.78 -1.98 7.99
C PHE A 15 -9.07 -2.82 7.84
N ALA A 16 -9.65 -2.96 6.64
CA ALA A 16 -10.82 -3.80 6.43
C ALA A 16 -10.46 -5.30 6.31
N SER A 17 -9.19 -5.63 6.05
CA SER A 17 -8.69 -7.00 6.02
C SER A 17 -8.08 -7.33 7.38
N ASN A 18 -8.88 -7.95 8.25
CA ASN A 18 -8.38 -8.44 9.54
C ASN A 18 -7.47 -9.67 9.32
N GLN A 19 -6.27 -9.61 9.92
CA GLN A 19 -5.22 -10.65 10.05
C GLN A 19 -4.01 -10.51 9.12
N VAL A 20 -3.16 -9.54 9.45
CA VAL A 20 -1.77 -9.50 9.00
C VAL A 20 -0.87 -10.07 10.10
N PHE A 21 -0.02 -11.03 9.74
CA PHE A 21 0.77 -11.82 10.70
C PHE A 21 1.76 -10.99 11.51
N THR A 22 2.21 -9.84 10.99
CA THR A 22 3.16 -8.93 11.65
C THR A 22 2.90 -7.48 11.24
N PRO A 23 3.37 -6.47 12.01
CA PRO A 23 3.33 -5.06 11.61
C PRO A 23 3.94 -4.80 10.22
N LEU A 24 5.02 -5.50 9.86
CA LEU A 24 5.62 -5.43 8.52
C LEU A 24 4.63 -5.86 7.41
N HIS A 25 3.83 -6.90 7.64
CA HIS A 25 2.79 -7.31 6.68
C HIS A 25 1.68 -6.27 6.55
N ALA A 26 1.31 -5.59 7.65
CA ALA A 26 0.33 -4.52 7.64
C ALA A 26 0.80 -3.35 6.78
N GLU A 27 2.04 -2.92 7.01
CA GLU A 27 2.67 -1.85 6.25
C GLU A 27 2.79 -2.21 4.78
N PHE A 28 3.28 -3.42 4.46
CA PHE A 28 3.40 -3.88 3.07
C PHE A 28 2.03 -3.91 2.35
N GLN A 29 0.98 -4.42 3.00
CA GLN A 29 -0.36 -4.39 2.41
C GLN A 29 -0.89 -2.97 2.21
N ALA A 30 -0.61 -2.05 3.14
CA ALA A 30 -0.95 -0.64 2.97
C ALA A 30 -0.22 -0.02 1.76
N LEU A 31 1.03 -0.43 1.47
CA LEU A 31 1.77 0.00 0.26
C LEU A 31 1.11 -0.47 -1.02
N LEU A 32 0.85 -1.77 -1.10
CA LEU A 32 0.23 -2.36 -2.28
C LEU A 32 -1.13 -1.74 -2.57
N TRP A 33 -1.93 -1.52 -1.52
CA TRP A 33 -3.21 -0.85 -1.64
C TRP A 33 -3.07 0.59 -2.16
N ALA A 34 -2.12 1.36 -1.62
CA ALA A 34 -1.89 2.74 -2.04
C ALA A 34 -1.42 2.81 -3.49
N ILE A 35 -0.45 1.98 -3.90
CA ILE A 35 0.03 1.89 -5.28
C ILE A 35 -1.11 1.53 -6.23
N LYS A 36 -1.91 0.50 -5.90
CA LYS A 36 -3.03 0.05 -6.74
C LYS A 36 -4.07 1.16 -6.91
N SER A 37 -4.38 1.87 -5.83
CA SER A 37 -5.35 2.97 -5.86
C SER A 37 -4.84 4.12 -6.72
N SER A 38 -3.56 4.44 -6.65
CA SER A 38 -2.96 5.50 -7.47
C SER A 38 -2.95 5.17 -8.96
N ILE A 39 -2.70 3.91 -9.33
CA ILE A 39 -2.83 3.45 -10.71
C ILE A 39 -4.29 3.58 -11.19
N GLN A 40 -5.27 3.24 -10.34
CA GLN A 40 -6.69 3.40 -10.67
C GLN A 40 -7.10 4.87 -10.86
N LEU A 41 -6.38 5.79 -10.24
CA LEU A 41 -6.57 7.24 -10.37
C LEU A 41 -5.70 7.85 -11.49
N ASP A 42 -5.06 7.02 -12.32
CA ASP A 42 -4.19 7.43 -13.45
C ASP A 42 -2.96 8.26 -13.03
N HIS A 43 -2.48 8.05 -11.79
CA HIS A 43 -1.24 8.64 -11.30
C HIS A 43 -0.05 7.75 -11.69
N SER A 44 0.82 8.27 -12.55
CA SER A 44 1.99 7.55 -13.08
C SER A 44 3.27 7.72 -12.24
N SER A 45 3.28 8.66 -11.29
CA SER A 45 4.41 8.90 -10.39
C SER A 45 3.90 9.26 -9.00
N MET A 46 4.45 8.63 -7.97
CA MET A 46 4.07 8.86 -6.59
C MET A 46 5.23 8.60 -5.64
N THR A 47 5.34 9.42 -4.59
CA THR A 47 6.31 9.25 -3.51
C THR A 47 5.56 8.79 -2.26
N PHE A 48 6.00 7.69 -1.66
CA PHE A 48 5.43 7.18 -0.42
C PHE A 48 6.44 7.40 0.71
N GLU A 49 6.05 8.20 1.71
CA GLU A 49 6.83 8.39 2.93
C GLU A 49 6.41 7.35 3.96
N ARG A 50 7.39 6.69 4.59
CA ARG A 50 7.14 5.65 5.59
C ARG A 50 8.18 5.70 6.69
N ASP A 51 7.71 5.55 7.93
CA ASP A 51 8.56 5.50 9.12
C ASP A 51 9.09 4.07 9.41
N PHE A 52 8.93 3.12 8.48
CA PHE A 52 9.24 1.71 8.70
C PHE A 52 10.42 1.22 7.84
N LEU A 53 11.63 1.40 8.38
CA LEU A 53 12.91 1.13 7.71
C LEU A 53 13.04 -0.31 7.15
N GLN A 54 12.51 -1.32 7.84
CA GLN A 54 12.60 -2.71 7.38
C GLN A 54 11.86 -2.95 6.05
N LEU A 55 10.79 -2.21 5.81
CA LEU A 55 10.05 -2.30 4.56
C LEU A 55 10.79 -1.56 3.44
N VAL A 56 11.40 -0.42 3.74
CA VAL A 56 12.23 0.33 2.79
C VAL A 56 13.36 -0.57 2.31
N ASN A 57 14.11 -1.17 3.24
CA ASN A 57 15.17 -2.10 2.91
C ASN A 57 14.65 -3.28 2.07
N LEU A 58 13.51 -3.89 2.44
CA LEU A 58 12.96 -5.03 1.69
C LEU A 58 12.58 -4.69 0.24
N VAL A 59 12.12 -3.46 -0.02
CA VAL A 59 11.70 -3.03 -1.36
C VAL A 59 12.90 -2.57 -2.19
N GLU A 60 13.91 -1.96 -1.55
CA GLU A 60 15.11 -1.45 -2.22
C GLU A 60 16.20 -2.51 -2.41
N GLU A 61 16.23 -3.57 -1.58
CA GLU A 61 17.20 -4.68 -1.69
C GLU A 61 16.97 -5.57 -2.94
N ASP A 62 15.79 -5.54 -3.57
CA ASP A 62 15.50 -6.28 -4.80
C ASP A 62 16.14 -5.65 -6.08
N GLU A 63 16.81 -4.49 -5.98
CA GLU A 63 17.52 -3.87 -7.12
C GLU A 63 18.99 -4.33 -7.30
N GLU A 64 19.55 -5.15 -6.39
CA GLU A 64 20.94 -5.68 -6.48
C GLU A 64 21.04 -7.07 -7.15
N ASP A 65 20.31 -7.30 -8.24
CA ASP A 65 20.49 -8.50 -9.08
C ASP A 65 20.54 -8.14 -10.57
N ASN A 66 21.53 -7.30 -10.96
CA ASN A 66 22.12 -7.25 -12.32
C ASN A 66 23.44 -6.45 -12.39
#